data_AF-A0A377ZFF5-F1
#
_entry.id   AF-A0A377ZFF5-F1
#
_cell.length_a   1.000
_cell.length_b   1.000
_cell.length_c   1.000
_cell.angle_alpha   90.00
_cell.angle_beta   90.00
_cell.angle_gamma   90.00
#
_symmetry.space_group_name_H-M   'P 1'
#
loop_
_entity.id
_entity.type
_entity.pdbx_description
1 polymer ?
#
loop_
_entity_poly.entity_id
_entity_poly.type
_entity_poly.pdbx_seq_one_letter_code
_entity_poly.pdbx_strand_id
1 'polypeptide(L)' 'MKTIRTTCPYCGVGCGVLASVDDAGQVSVRGDDQHPANLGRLCVKGPP' A
#
# COMPACT_ATOMS: atom_id res chain seq x y z
N MET A 1 2.81 7.74 14.35
CA MET A 1 2.55 7.15 13.01
C MET A 1 2.88 5.66 12.97
N LYS A 2 1.87 4.79 12.94
CA LYS A 2 2.04 3.33 12.78
C LYS A 2 1.85 3.00 11.30
N THR A 3 2.85 2.37 10.68
CA THR A 3 2.76 1.87 9.30
C THR A 3 2.53 0.36 9.33
N ILE A 4 1.54 -0.10 8.58
CA ILE A 4 1.15 -1.50 8.45
C ILE A 4 1.47 -1.96 7.03
N ARG A 5 2.21 -3.07 6.91
CA ARG A 5 2.43 -3.76 5.64
C ARG A 5 1.27 -4.71 5.40
N THR A 6 0.65 -4.65 4.23
CA THR A 6 -0.43 -5.55 3.82
C THR A 6 -0.47 -5.70 2.30
N THR A 7 -1.42 -6.46 1.77
CA THR A 7 -1.56 -6.72 0.33
C THR A 7 -2.77 -6.00 -0.26
N CYS A 8 -2.66 -5.63 -1.54
CA CYS A 8 -3.72 -4.98 -2.30
C CYS A 8 -4.84 -5.98 -2.64
N PRO A 9 -6.10 -5.72 -2.26
CA PRO A 9 -7.21 -6.64 -2.51
C PRO A 9 -7.79 -6.54 -3.93
N TYR A 10 -7.35 -5.58 -4.76
CA TYR A 10 -8.05 -5.23 -5.99
C TYR A 10 -7.64 -6.01 -7.25
N CYS A 11 -6.41 -6.54 -7.31
CA CYS A 11 -5.87 -7.05 -8.57
C CYS A 11 -5.50 -8.54 -8.58
N GLY A 12 -5.54 -9.23 -7.43
CA GLY A 12 -5.17 -10.65 -7.33
C GLY A 12 -3.67 -10.95 -7.51
N VAL A 13 -2.87 -10.00 -8.03
CA VAL A 13 -1.40 -10.10 -8.15
C VAL A 13 -0.74 -10.17 -6.77
N GLY A 14 -1.40 -9.64 -5.74
CA GLY A 14 -0.84 -9.55 -4.39
C GLY A 14 0.20 -8.44 -4.25
N CYS A 15 -0.01 -7.28 -4.91
CA CYS A 15 0.87 -6.12 -4.72
C CYS A 15 0.96 -5.74 -3.23
N GLY A 16 2.17 -5.49 -2.74
CA GLY A 16 2.38 -5.02 -1.38
C GLY A 16 2.08 -3.52 -1.26
N VAL A 17 1.45 -3.15 -0.15
CA VAL A 17 1.13 -1.76 0.20
C VAL A 17 1.52 -1.44 1.64
N LEU A 18 1.83 -0.18 1.86
CA LEU A 18 2.10 0.43 3.15
C LEU A 18 0.93 1.34 3.50
N ALA A 19 0.17 0.98 4.53
CA ALA A 19 -0.93 1.79 5.05
C ALA A 19 -0.49 2.46 6.35
N SER A 20 -0.78 3.76 6.51
CA SER A 20 -0.47 4.48 7.74
C SER A 20 -1.56 5.45 8.12
N VAL A 21 -1.66 5.74 9.42
CA VAL A 21 -2.57 6.72 9.99
C VAL A 21 -1.74 7.74 10.76
N ASP A 22 -1.95 9.02 10.47
CA ASP A 22 -1.32 10.12 11.20
C ASP A 22 -2.11 10.50 12.47
N ASP A 23 -1.60 11.48 13.21
CA ASP A 23 -2.18 11.88 14.49
C ASP A 23 -3.51 12.64 14.33
N ALA A 24 -3.82 13.13 13.12
CA ALA A 24 -5.10 13.74 12.77
C ALA A 24 -6.13 12.69 12.27
N GLY A 25 -5.74 11.41 12.19
CA GLY A 25 -6.57 10.33 11.70
C GLY A 25 -6.61 10.20 10.18
N GLN A 26 -5.76 10.93 9.45
CA GLN A 26 -5.68 10.81 7.99
C GLN A 26 -4.98 9.51 7.61
N VAL A 27 -5.63 8.76 6.71
CA VAL A 27 -5.11 7.51 6.17
C VAL A 27 -4.35 7.80 4.88
N SER A 28 -3.14 7.24 4.76
CA SER A 28 -2.39 7.18 3.51
C SER A 28 -2.03 5.74 3.17
N VAL A 29 -2.10 5.40 1.89
CA VAL A 29 -1.73 4.07 1.39
C VAL A 29 -0.87 4.24 0.15
N ARG A 30 0.32 3.65 0.14
CA ARG A 30 1.24 3.67 -1.00
C ARG A 30 1.77 2.29 -1.31
N GLY A 31 2.40 2.12 -2.47
CA GLY A 31 3.10 0.87 -2.80
C GLY A 31 4.27 0.61 -1.85
N ASP A 32 4.46 -0.65 -1.49
CA ASP A 32 5.64 -1.11 -0.75
C ASP A 32 6.80 -1.35 -1.73
N ASP A 33 7.82 -0.50 -1.65
CA ASP A 33 9.03 -0.56 -2.48
C ASP A 33 9.87 -1.81 -2.23
N GLN A 34 9.68 -2.46 -1.08
CA GLN A 34 10.37 -3.70 -0.71
C GLN A 34 9.60 -4.96 -1.13
N HIS A 35 8.36 -4.83 -1.60
CA HIS A 35 7.53 -6.01 -1.91
C HIS A 35 7.85 -6.57 -3.31
N PRO A 36 8.17 -7.88 -3.44
CA PRO A 36 8.70 -8.46 -4.67
C PRO A 36 7.70 -8.42 -5.84
N ALA A 37 6.40 -8.46 -5.55
CA ALA A 37 5.37 -8.51 -6.59
C ALA A 37 5.23 -7.20 -7.38
N ASN A 38 5.54 -6.05 -6.79
CA ASN A 38 5.23 -4.75 -7.38
C ASN A 38 6.31 -3.69 -7.24
N LEU A 39 7.33 -3.89 -6.39
CA LEU A 39 8.48 -2.99 -6.24
C LEU A 39 8.05 -1.52 -6.06
N GLY A 40 7.03 -1.29 -5.24
CA GLY A 40 6.46 0.03 -4.95
C GLY A 40 5.53 0.60 -6.02
N ARG A 41 5.40 -0.04 -7.19
CA ARG A 41 4.49 0.41 -8.24
C ARG A 41 3.07 -0.09 -7.98
N LEU A 42 2.08 0.73 -8.28
CA LEU A 42 0.66 0.35 -8.22
C LEU A 42 0.01 0.58 -9.58
N CYS A 43 -0.96 -0.26 -9.91
CA CYS A 43 -1.80 -0.07 -11.10
C CYS A 43 -2.88 0.98 -10.83
N VAL A 44 -3.67 1.32 -11.84
CA VAL A 44 -4.80 2.27 -11.72
C VAL A 44 -5.87 1.85 -10.69
N LYS A 45 -5.92 0.58 -10.30
CA LYS A 45 -6.82 0.09 -9.25
C LYS A 45 -6.28 0.31 -7.84
N GLY A 46 -4.98 0.57 -7.71
CA GLY A 46 -4.36 0.84 -6.42
C GLY A 46 -4.70 2.23 -5.90
N PRO A 47 -4.59 2.46 -4.59
CA PRO A 47 -4.73 3.78 -4.01
C PRO A 47 -3.61 4.74 -4.48
N PRO A 48 -3.89 6.05 -4.51
CA PRO A 48 -2.92 7.08 -4.92
C PRO A 48 -1.73 7.20 -3.96
#